data_AF-A0AAV0FJ71-F1
#
_entry.id   AF-A0AAV0FJ71-F1
#
_cell.length_a   1.000
_cell.length_b   1.000
_cell.length_c   1.000
_cell.angle_alpha   90.00
_cell.angle_beta   90.00
_cell.angle_gamma   90.00
#
_symmetry.space_group_name_H-M   'P 1'
#
loop_
_entity.id
_entity.type
_entity.pdbx_description
1 polymer ?
#
loop_
_entity_poly.entity_id
_entity_poly.type
_entity_poly.pdbx_seq_one_letter_code
_entity_poly.pdbx_strand_id
1 'polypeptide(L)'
;MARIKPQALLLQSKKKKGPSRTSAATIVMYTLIVAVMAFFLFATYRHWSRRSMLQTDAGEGESLFAGQKKSDFAKYALIHTTKGMITAELHKDSSSEVVDEFIDLCGKGHFNGMQLIQVVKNFFIHGSKVERQETTEEWTSRVKSYAHLDTSLKHEAFMIGTSKAKHEVGGFDIFITTAPIPDLSEKVLVFGRVIRGEDVVQIEEVDTDNHYRPKTVVEITGITVKQNL
;
A
#
# COMPACT_ATOMS: atom_id res chain seq x y z
N MET A 1 80.42 42.19 -7.90
CA MET A 1 79.61 41.29 -8.77
C MET A 1 80.13 39.87 -8.60
N ALA A 2 79.46 39.04 -7.80
CA ALA A 2 79.89 37.66 -7.55
C ALA A 2 79.41 36.74 -8.69
N ARG A 3 80.34 36.20 -9.48
CA ARG A 3 80.06 35.19 -10.50
C ARG A 3 79.79 33.85 -9.83
N ILE A 4 78.52 33.46 -9.77
CA ILE A 4 78.10 32.14 -9.32
C ILE A 4 78.62 31.11 -10.34
N LYS A 5 79.42 30.14 -9.88
CA LYS A 5 79.98 29.07 -10.72
C LYS A 5 78.85 28.26 -11.38
N PRO A 6 78.96 27.91 -12.67
CA PRO A 6 77.90 27.22 -13.43
C PRO A 6 77.53 25.85 -12.83
N GLN A 7 78.41 25.24 -12.04
CA GLN A 7 78.13 23.98 -11.37
C GLN A 7 77.16 24.09 -10.17
N ALA A 8 77.05 25.26 -9.54
CA ALA A 8 76.08 25.48 -8.46
C ALA A 8 74.64 25.56 -8.99
N LEU A 9 74.46 26.09 -10.21
CA LEU A 9 73.15 26.13 -10.89
C LEU A 9 72.68 24.74 -11.33
N LEU A 10 73.61 23.87 -11.76
CA LEU A 10 73.29 22.49 -12.15
C LEU A 10 72.87 21.62 -10.95
N LEU A 11 73.42 21.87 -9.76
CA LEU A 11 73.00 21.17 -8.54
C LEU A 11 71.62 21.61 -8.04
N GLN A 12 71.25 22.89 -8.21
CA GLN A 12 69.89 23.36 -7.90
C GLN A 12 68.82 22.84 -8.88
N SER A 13 69.20 22.60 -10.14
CA SER A 13 68.30 22.03 -11.16
C SER A 13 67.87 20.58 -10.87
N LYS A 14 68.73 19.76 -10.24
CA LYS A 14 68.42 18.36 -9.91
C LYS A 14 67.47 18.18 -8.72
N LYS A 15 67.10 19.27 -8.01
CA LYS A 15 66.16 19.24 -6.88
C LYS A 15 64.73 19.65 -7.25
N LYS A 16 64.31 19.49 -8.51
CA LYS A 16 62.88 19.46 -8.84
C LYS A 16 62.34 18.08 -8.46
N LYS A 17 61.74 17.98 -7.27
CA LYS A 17 60.89 16.85 -6.89
C LYS A 17 59.87 16.65 -8.02
N GLY A 18 59.95 15.51 -8.71
CA GLY A 18 58.94 15.10 -9.67
C GLY A 18 57.56 15.04 -9.02
N PRO A 19 56.47 15.07 -9.81
CA PRO A 19 55.11 15.08 -9.28
C PRO A 19 54.96 13.93 -8.29
N SER A 20 54.56 14.24 -7.06
CA SER A 20 54.39 13.24 -6.01
C SER A 20 53.45 12.16 -6.53
N ARG A 21 53.96 10.94 -6.74
CA ARG A 21 53.13 9.78 -7.07
C ARG A 21 52.08 9.69 -5.97
N THR A 22 50.82 9.89 -6.32
CA THR A 22 49.69 9.77 -5.39
C THR A 22 49.83 8.42 -4.70
N SER A 23 50.00 8.42 -3.39
CA SER A 23 50.15 7.18 -2.63
C SER A 23 48.89 6.35 -2.81
N ALA A 24 49.03 5.03 -2.94
CA ALA A 24 47.88 4.13 -3.00
C ALA A 24 46.93 4.35 -1.80
N ALA A 25 47.48 4.72 -0.64
CA ALA A 25 46.71 5.08 0.54
C ALA A 25 45.80 6.30 0.32
N THR A 26 46.26 7.29 -0.45
CA THR A 26 45.48 8.49 -0.80
C THR A 26 44.34 8.13 -1.74
N ILE A 27 44.56 7.23 -2.70
CA ILE A 27 43.53 6.75 -3.62
C ILE A 27 42.45 5.98 -2.85
N VAL A 28 42.86 5.05 -1.98
CA VAL A 28 41.93 4.27 -1.13
C VAL A 28 41.11 5.21 -0.24
N MET A 29 41.74 6.20 0.40
CA MET A 29 41.04 7.20 1.19
C MET A 29 39.97 7.95 0.38
N TYR A 30 40.29 8.43 -0.83
CA TYR A 30 39.31 9.12 -1.67
C TYR A 30 38.16 8.19 -2.10
N THR A 31 38.44 6.93 -2.42
CA THR A 31 37.37 5.97 -2.78
C THR A 31 36.41 5.71 -1.61
N LEU A 32 36.94 5.63 -0.39
CA LEU A 32 36.14 5.42 0.82
C LEU A 32 35.25 6.63 1.13
N ILE A 33 35.80 7.84 0.98
CA ILE A 33 35.05 9.10 1.15
C ILE A 33 33.90 9.18 0.13
N VAL A 34 34.18 8.88 -1.14
CA VAL A 34 33.14 8.90 -2.19
C VAL A 34 32.06 7.84 -1.93
N ALA A 35 32.43 6.65 -1.49
CA ALA A 35 31.47 5.59 -1.14
C ALA A 35 30.56 6.00 0.03
N VAL A 36 31.12 6.61 1.08
CA VAL A 36 30.36 7.10 2.23
C VAL A 36 29.43 8.26 1.82
N MET A 37 29.90 9.19 1.00
CA MET A 37 29.06 10.27 0.46
C MET A 37 27.91 9.72 -0.40
N ALA A 38 28.18 8.74 -1.25
CA ALA A 38 27.16 8.07 -2.05
C ALA A 38 26.15 7.32 -1.18
N PHE A 39 26.62 6.67 -0.11
CA PHE A 39 25.75 6.01 0.86
C PHE A 39 24.86 7.00 1.60
N PHE A 40 25.39 8.15 2.05
CA PHE A 40 24.59 9.19 2.69
C PHE A 40 23.59 9.81 1.73
N LEU A 41 23.97 10.11 0.49
CA LEU A 41 23.05 10.60 -0.54
C LEU A 41 21.97 9.57 -0.87
N PHE A 42 22.33 8.28 -0.94
CA PHE A 42 21.37 7.20 -1.16
C PHE A 42 20.44 7.02 0.05
N ALA A 43 20.96 7.12 1.26
CA ALA A 43 20.18 7.02 2.50
C ALA A 43 19.23 8.21 2.65
N THR A 44 19.69 9.44 2.38
CA THR A 44 18.84 10.63 2.41
C THR A 44 17.84 10.63 1.26
N TYR A 45 18.21 10.17 0.07
CA TYR A 45 17.28 9.98 -1.05
C TYR A 45 16.21 8.92 -0.73
N ARG A 46 16.60 7.77 -0.16
CA ARG A 46 15.68 6.71 0.25
C ARG A 46 14.79 7.13 1.43
N HIS A 47 15.31 7.95 2.34
CA HIS A 47 14.54 8.51 3.45
C HIS A 47 13.57 9.60 2.98
N TRP A 48 14.01 10.50 2.08
CA TRP A 48 13.18 11.56 1.52
C TRP A 48 12.09 11.02 0.59
N SER A 49 12.40 10.02 -0.26
CA SER A 49 11.39 9.34 -1.09
C SER A 49 10.31 8.61 -0.28
N ARG A 50 10.63 8.14 0.93
CA ARG A 50 9.61 7.63 1.86
C ARG A 50 8.79 8.73 2.56
N ARG A 51 9.34 9.95 2.67
CA ARG A 51 8.71 11.09 3.37
C ARG A 51 7.90 11.99 2.43
N SER A 52 8.30 12.14 1.17
CA SER A 52 7.56 12.90 0.15
C SER A 52 6.26 12.23 -0.28
N MET A 53 6.04 10.96 0.11
CA MET A 53 4.76 10.27 -0.08
C MET A 53 3.71 10.64 1.00
N LEU A 54 4.07 11.40 2.04
CA LEU A 54 3.20 11.75 3.17
C LEU A 54 2.82 13.24 3.28
N GLN A 55 3.25 14.11 2.34
CA GLN A 55 2.97 15.56 2.38
C GLN A 55 2.72 16.19 1.01
N THR A 56 1.93 15.57 0.14
CA THR A 56 1.34 16.30 -1.01
C THR A 56 -0.01 15.68 -1.39
N ASP A 57 -1.00 15.82 -0.52
CA ASP A 57 -2.40 15.78 -0.97
C ASP A 57 -3.28 16.68 -0.09
N ALA A 58 -3.07 17.99 -0.26
CA ALA A 58 -4.02 19.01 0.13
C ALA A 58 -3.90 20.18 -0.86
N GLY A 59 -4.80 20.21 -1.84
CA GLY A 59 -5.11 21.42 -2.61
C GLY A 59 -4.73 21.39 -4.09
N GLU A 60 -5.74 21.03 -4.91
CA GLU A 60 -6.14 21.64 -6.19
C GLU A 60 -5.10 21.92 -7.28
N GLY A 61 -5.38 21.41 -8.50
CA GLY A 61 -4.94 22.07 -9.74
C GLY A 61 -4.45 21.14 -10.85
N GLU A 62 -5.40 20.68 -11.65
CA GLU A 62 -5.33 20.42 -13.10
C GLU A 62 -4.10 19.73 -13.73
N SER A 63 -4.41 18.59 -14.39
CA SER A 63 -4.04 18.29 -15.78
C SER A 63 -2.62 18.67 -16.21
N LEU A 64 -1.70 17.71 -16.29
CA LEU A 64 -0.65 17.61 -17.33
C LEU A 64 0.36 16.47 -17.07
N PHE A 65 -0.08 15.21 -16.89
CA PHE A 65 0.80 14.07 -17.22
C PHE A 65 0.03 12.97 -17.90
N ALA A 66 0.07 13.06 -19.22
CA ALA A 66 -0.34 12.05 -20.16
C ALA A 66 0.35 10.70 -19.88
N GLY A 67 -0.43 9.63 -20.05
CA GLY A 67 0.11 8.33 -20.40
C GLY A 67 0.71 7.55 -19.24
N GLN A 68 -0.07 7.31 -18.18
CA GLN A 68 0.11 6.04 -17.48
C GLN A 68 -0.02 4.93 -18.54
N LYS A 69 1.06 4.16 -18.73
CA LYS A 69 0.99 2.88 -19.42
C LYS A 69 -0.27 2.18 -18.93
N LYS A 70 -1.25 1.98 -19.83
CA LYS A 70 -2.29 0.96 -19.66
C LYS A 70 -1.55 -0.36 -19.53
N SER A 71 -1.12 -0.70 -18.32
CA SER A 71 -0.82 -2.09 -17.99
C SER A 71 -2.16 -2.81 -18.05
N ASP A 72 -2.23 -3.89 -18.80
CA ASP A 72 -3.36 -4.82 -18.88
C ASP A 72 -3.60 -5.55 -17.54
N PHE A 73 -3.82 -4.79 -16.47
CA PHE A 73 -4.12 -5.34 -15.15
C PHE A 73 -5.61 -5.67 -15.07
N ALA A 74 -5.94 -6.67 -14.26
CA ALA A 74 -7.33 -7.04 -14.06
C ALA A 74 -8.08 -5.91 -13.35
N LYS A 75 -9.02 -5.29 -14.05
CA LYS A 75 -9.77 -4.12 -13.58
C LYS A 75 -10.97 -4.52 -12.72
N TYR A 76 -11.48 -5.73 -12.88
CA TYR A 76 -12.69 -6.20 -12.22
C TYR A 76 -12.41 -7.47 -11.41
N ALA A 77 -13.05 -7.58 -10.24
CA ALA A 77 -13.06 -8.76 -9.40
C ALA A 77 -14.50 -9.26 -9.24
N LEU A 78 -14.73 -10.50 -9.64
CA LEU A 78 -16.00 -11.22 -9.47
C LEU A 78 -15.84 -12.12 -8.25
N ILE A 79 -16.44 -11.69 -7.14
CA ILE A 79 -16.39 -12.37 -5.84
C ILE A 79 -17.62 -13.27 -5.76
N HIS A 80 -17.39 -14.58 -5.82
CA HIS A 80 -18.45 -15.58 -5.69
C HIS A 80 -18.62 -15.93 -4.21
N THR A 81 -19.85 -15.84 -3.72
CA THR A 81 -20.22 -16.18 -2.35
C THR A 81 -21.36 -17.20 -2.34
N THR A 82 -21.64 -17.80 -1.20
CA THR A 82 -22.81 -18.67 -1.02
C THR A 82 -24.15 -17.94 -1.11
N LYS A 83 -24.14 -16.61 -1.07
CA LYS A 83 -25.33 -15.74 -1.19
C LYS A 83 -25.44 -15.08 -2.56
N GLY A 84 -24.45 -15.25 -3.44
CA GLY A 84 -24.45 -14.67 -4.78
C GLY A 84 -23.11 -14.06 -5.18
N MET A 85 -23.08 -13.29 -6.26
CA MET A 85 -21.88 -12.77 -6.89
C MET A 85 -21.77 -11.23 -6.81
N ILE A 86 -20.68 -10.77 -6.22
CA ILE A 86 -20.36 -9.34 -6.12
C ILE A 86 -19.35 -8.99 -7.21
N THR A 87 -19.62 -7.92 -7.97
CA THR A 87 -18.65 -7.38 -8.94
C THR A 87 -18.05 -6.10 -8.41
N ALA A 88 -16.73 -6.08 -8.24
CA ALA A 88 -15.97 -4.90 -7.84
C ALA A 88 -15.04 -4.42 -8.96
N GLU A 89 -14.91 -3.10 -9.09
CA GLU A 89 -13.88 -2.43 -9.87
C GLU A 89 -12.68 -2.12 -8.97
N LEU A 90 -11.48 -2.46 -9.42
CA LEU A 90 -10.23 -2.29 -8.69
C LEU A 90 -9.57 -0.97 -9.10
N HIS A 91 -9.13 -0.19 -8.11
CA HIS A 91 -8.55 1.13 -8.27
C HIS A 91 -7.06 1.12 -7.92
N LYS A 92 -6.22 1.01 -8.94
CA LYS A 92 -4.77 0.96 -8.77
C LYS A 92 -4.16 2.33 -8.38
N ASP A 93 -4.90 3.41 -8.65
CA ASP A 93 -4.46 4.80 -8.41
C ASP A 93 -4.27 5.11 -6.92
N SER A 94 -5.10 4.51 -6.05
CA SER A 94 -5.05 4.77 -4.61
C SER A 94 -4.12 3.81 -3.86
N SER A 95 -3.97 2.56 -4.30
CA SER A 95 -3.22 1.53 -3.57
C SER A 95 -2.70 0.41 -4.49
N SER A 96 -1.75 0.76 -5.36
CA SER A 96 -1.21 -0.16 -6.37
C SER A 96 -0.66 -1.47 -5.80
N GLU A 97 0.08 -1.41 -4.68
CA GLU A 97 0.70 -2.59 -4.06
C GLU A 97 -0.36 -3.57 -3.55
N VAL A 98 -1.42 -3.06 -2.93
CA VAL A 98 -2.54 -3.85 -2.39
C VAL A 98 -3.33 -4.50 -3.51
N VAL A 99 -3.57 -3.78 -4.61
CA VAL A 99 -4.28 -4.33 -5.78
C VAL A 99 -3.47 -5.48 -6.41
N ASP A 100 -2.15 -5.31 -6.54
CA ASP A 100 -1.29 -6.34 -7.13
C ASP A 100 -1.21 -7.59 -6.24
N GLU A 101 -1.11 -7.41 -4.92
CA GLU A 101 -1.18 -8.53 -3.96
C GLU A 101 -2.56 -9.22 -4.00
N PHE A 102 -3.65 -8.46 -4.03
CA PHE A 102 -4.99 -9.01 -4.13
C PHE A 102 -5.17 -9.89 -5.37
N ILE A 103 -4.71 -9.41 -6.54
CA ILE A 103 -4.77 -10.17 -7.79
C ILE A 103 -3.95 -11.46 -7.71
N ASP A 104 -2.74 -11.41 -7.15
CA ASP A 104 -1.88 -12.58 -6.94
C ASP A 104 -2.53 -13.61 -6.00
N LEU A 105 -3.13 -13.15 -4.89
CA LEU A 105 -3.85 -14.00 -3.93
C LEU A 105 -5.10 -14.63 -4.55
N CYS A 106 -5.80 -13.92 -5.44
CA CYS A 106 -6.90 -14.50 -6.22
C CYS A 106 -6.40 -15.66 -7.10
N GLY A 107 -5.28 -15.46 -7.81
CA GLY A 107 -4.68 -16.50 -8.64
C GLY A 107 -4.23 -17.75 -7.85
N LYS A 108 -3.86 -17.56 -6.58
CA LYS A 108 -3.52 -18.64 -5.65
C LYS A 108 -4.72 -19.30 -4.96
N GLY A 109 -5.94 -18.82 -5.21
CA GLY A 109 -7.15 -19.31 -4.53
C GLY A 109 -7.16 -19.03 -3.03
N HIS A 110 -6.45 -18.00 -2.56
CA HIS A 110 -6.31 -17.67 -1.14
C HIS A 110 -7.68 -17.47 -0.45
N PHE A 111 -8.60 -16.83 -1.17
CA PHE A 111 -9.93 -16.45 -0.71
C PHE A 111 -10.97 -17.58 -0.76
N ASN A 112 -10.64 -18.74 -1.31
CA ASN A 112 -11.57 -19.86 -1.41
C ASN A 112 -11.86 -20.42 -0.01
N GLY A 113 -13.14 -20.48 0.36
CA GLY A 113 -13.61 -20.88 1.68
C GLY A 113 -13.38 -19.81 2.76
N MET A 114 -13.08 -18.56 2.39
CA MET A 114 -13.00 -17.45 3.34
C MET A 114 -14.40 -17.14 3.88
N GLN A 115 -14.57 -17.10 5.20
CA GLN A 115 -15.86 -16.86 5.82
C GLN A 115 -16.08 -15.37 6.10
N LEU A 116 -17.34 -14.93 6.01
CA LEU A 116 -17.76 -13.62 6.48
C LEU A 116 -17.96 -13.71 8.00
N ILE A 117 -16.94 -13.26 8.73
CA ILE A 117 -16.90 -13.37 10.19
C ILE A 117 -17.71 -12.28 10.89
N GLN A 118 -17.96 -11.15 10.22
CA GLN A 118 -18.83 -10.09 10.73
C GLN A 118 -19.64 -9.46 9.61
N VAL A 119 -20.93 -9.22 9.86
CA VAL A 119 -21.84 -8.51 8.98
C VAL A 119 -22.59 -7.48 9.83
N VAL A 120 -22.35 -6.20 9.59
CA VAL A 120 -22.99 -5.11 10.30
C VAL A 120 -23.83 -4.31 9.31
N LYS A 121 -25.15 -4.35 9.50
CA LYS A 121 -26.11 -3.64 8.67
C LYS A 121 -25.85 -2.13 8.68
N ASN A 122 -25.95 -1.52 7.49
CA ASN A 122 -25.63 -0.13 7.16
C ASN A 122 -24.23 0.28 7.64
N PHE A 123 -23.26 -0.64 7.54
CA PHE A 123 -21.90 -0.36 7.96
C PHE A 123 -20.89 -1.11 7.09
N PHE A 124 -20.56 -2.37 7.42
CA PHE A 124 -19.61 -3.15 6.65
C PHE A 124 -19.83 -4.66 6.78
N ILE A 125 -19.25 -5.38 5.84
CA ILE A 125 -19.07 -6.83 5.80
C ILE A 125 -17.57 -7.12 5.90
N HIS A 126 -17.17 -8.03 6.79
CA HIS A 126 -15.78 -8.43 7.01
C HIS A 126 -15.60 -9.93 6.81
N GLY A 127 -14.76 -10.28 5.83
CA GLY A 127 -14.32 -11.63 5.53
C GLY A 127 -12.88 -11.88 5.98
N SER A 128 -12.65 -13.01 6.63
CA SER A 128 -11.30 -13.48 6.98
C SER A 128 -11.23 -15.00 7.01
N LYS A 129 -10.05 -15.55 6.74
CA LYS A 129 -9.80 -17.00 6.84
C LYS A 129 -9.53 -17.46 8.28
N VAL A 130 -9.16 -16.53 9.16
CA VAL A 130 -8.88 -16.82 10.56
C VAL A 130 -9.92 -16.13 11.42
N GLU A 131 -10.76 -16.92 12.06
CA GLU A 131 -11.67 -16.42 13.09
C GLU A 131 -10.85 -16.07 14.34
N ARG A 132 -10.55 -14.78 14.55
CA ARG A 132 -9.94 -14.29 15.80
C ARG A 132 -10.98 -13.48 16.58
N GLN A 133 -11.16 -13.81 17.86
CA GLN A 133 -12.02 -13.06 18.78
C GLN A 133 -11.59 -11.60 18.94
N GLU A 134 -10.28 -11.32 18.90
CA GLU A 134 -9.71 -10.01 19.21
C GLU A 134 -10.12 -8.87 18.26
N THR A 135 -10.41 -9.16 16.98
CA THR A 135 -10.88 -8.11 16.05
C THR A 135 -12.35 -7.76 16.27
N THR A 136 -13.12 -8.65 16.88
CA THR A 136 -14.58 -8.49 17.04
C THR A 136 -14.90 -7.33 17.99
N GLU A 137 -14.17 -7.19 19.11
CA GLU A 137 -14.47 -6.21 20.16
C GLU A 137 -14.14 -4.77 19.74
N GLU A 138 -13.04 -4.56 19.02
CA GLU A 138 -12.61 -3.24 18.56
C GLU A 138 -13.54 -2.65 17.48
N TRP A 139 -14.11 -3.51 16.64
CA TRP A 139 -15.12 -3.08 15.67
C TRP A 139 -16.49 -2.93 16.32
N THR A 140 -16.89 -3.86 17.19
CA THR A 140 -18.20 -3.82 17.89
C THR A 140 -18.36 -2.58 18.76
N SER A 141 -17.32 -2.19 19.50
CA SER A 141 -17.33 -0.96 20.30
C SER A 141 -17.51 0.30 19.45
N ARG A 142 -16.92 0.31 18.25
CA ARG A 142 -17.04 1.43 17.31
C ARG A 142 -18.37 1.46 16.56
N VAL A 143 -18.94 0.32 16.18
CA VAL A 143 -20.31 0.27 15.63
C VAL A 143 -21.28 1.01 16.56
N LYS A 144 -21.16 0.78 17.88
CA LYS A 144 -21.97 1.48 18.88
C LYS A 144 -21.74 2.99 18.90
N SER A 145 -20.53 3.48 18.63
CA SER A 145 -20.27 4.93 18.56
C SER A 145 -20.77 5.57 17.26
N TYR A 146 -20.77 4.84 16.13
CA TYR A 146 -21.25 5.36 14.84
C TYR A 146 -22.76 5.29 14.67
N ALA A 147 -23.46 4.40 15.38
CA ALA A 147 -24.93 4.33 15.35
C ALA A 147 -25.63 5.65 15.77
N HIS A 148 -24.90 6.56 16.42
CA HIS A 148 -25.39 7.85 16.91
C HIS A 148 -25.01 9.07 16.05
N LEU A 149 -24.29 8.89 14.94
CA LEU A 149 -23.80 10.01 14.13
C LEU A 149 -24.63 10.18 12.84
N ASP A 150 -25.20 11.38 12.67
CA ASP A 150 -25.94 11.77 11.47
C ASP A 150 -25.05 11.69 10.23
N THR A 151 -25.59 11.06 9.18
CA THR A 151 -24.90 10.62 7.97
C THR A 151 -24.55 11.79 7.05
N SER A 152 -23.51 12.56 7.39
CA SER A 152 -23.03 13.68 6.57
C SER A 152 -21.52 13.64 6.36
N LEU A 153 -20.92 12.51 5.97
CA LEU A 153 -19.47 12.41 5.82
C LEU A 153 -19.00 11.60 4.59
N LYS A 154 -18.30 12.35 3.73
CA LYS A 154 -17.27 12.15 2.67
C LYS A 154 -16.84 10.77 2.12
N HIS A 155 -17.37 9.62 2.55
CA HIS A 155 -17.06 8.33 1.92
C HIS A 155 -18.26 7.77 1.17
N GLU A 156 -18.05 7.23 -0.03
CA GLU A 156 -19.13 6.59 -0.78
C GLU A 156 -19.35 5.17 -0.22
N ALA A 157 -20.60 4.72 -0.18
CA ALA A 157 -20.92 3.33 0.14
C ALA A 157 -20.31 2.37 -0.88
N PHE A 158 -20.29 1.07 -0.56
CA PHE A 158 -19.89 0.01 -1.49
C PHE A 158 -18.40 0.04 -1.85
N MET A 159 -17.53 0.40 -0.92
CA MET A 159 -16.07 0.33 -1.09
C MET A 159 -15.55 -1.03 -0.69
N ILE A 160 -14.54 -1.54 -1.40
CA ILE A 160 -13.81 -2.76 -1.01
C ILE A 160 -12.39 -2.41 -0.54
N GLY A 161 -11.96 -3.06 0.54
CA GLY A 161 -10.66 -2.81 1.15
C GLY A 161 -10.12 -3.99 1.96
N THR A 162 -8.91 -3.82 2.50
CA THR A 162 -8.24 -4.77 3.41
C THR A 162 -7.76 -4.05 4.67
N SER A 163 -7.57 -4.76 5.78
CA SER A 163 -7.06 -4.15 7.02
C SER A 163 -5.56 -3.83 6.91
N LYS A 164 -5.16 -2.61 7.28
CA LYS A 164 -3.75 -2.18 7.35
C LYS A 164 -2.91 -3.10 8.25
N ALA A 165 -3.41 -3.37 9.45
CA ALA A 165 -2.69 -4.19 10.43
C ALA A 165 -2.49 -5.65 9.97
N LYS A 166 -3.44 -6.19 9.19
CA LYS A 166 -3.33 -7.57 8.67
C LYS A 166 -2.38 -7.65 7.49
N HIS A 167 -2.43 -6.66 6.59
CA HIS A 167 -1.50 -6.55 5.47
C HIS A 167 -0.04 -6.53 5.95
N GLU A 168 0.25 -5.83 7.06
CA GLU A 168 1.61 -5.79 7.65
C GLU A 168 2.11 -7.15 8.18
N VAL A 169 1.21 -8.07 8.53
CA VAL A 169 1.55 -9.41 9.07
C VAL A 169 1.37 -10.51 8.02
N GLY A 170 1.15 -10.16 6.75
CA GLY A 170 0.99 -11.10 5.65
C GLY A 170 -0.37 -11.80 5.58
N GLY A 171 -1.40 -11.22 6.20
CA GLY A 171 -2.79 -11.67 6.08
C GLY A 171 -3.60 -10.73 5.20
N PHE A 172 -4.55 -11.29 4.44
CA PHE A 172 -5.44 -10.49 3.58
C PHE A 172 -6.90 -10.72 3.97
N ASP A 173 -7.49 -9.72 4.62
CA ASP A 173 -8.91 -9.68 4.96
C ASP A 173 -9.68 -8.90 3.88
N ILE A 174 -10.96 -9.22 3.71
CA ILE A 174 -11.83 -8.47 2.80
C ILE A 174 -12.83 -7.66 3.63
N PHE A 175 -12.85 -6.35 3.40
CA PHE A 175 -13.86 -5.45 3.93
C PHE A 175 -14.68 -4.89 2.78
N ILE A 176 -16.01 -4.92 2.92
CA ILE A 176 -16.94 -4.29 1.98
C ILE A 176 -17.83 -3.35 2.79
N THR A 177 -17.81 -2.05 2.49
CA THR A 177 -18.71 -1.10 3.16
C THR A 177 -20.09 -1.14 2.53
N THR A 178 -21.13 -1.06 3.33
CA THR A 178 -22.52 -0.94 2.85
C THR A 178 -23.09 0.45 3.10
N ALA A 179 -22.42 1.26 3.92
CA ALA A 179 -22.72 2.67 4.13
C ALA A 179 -21.44 3.52 4.16
N PRO A 180 -21.55 4.87 4.04
CA PRO A 180 -20.46 5.80 4.31
C PRO A 180 -19.88 5.63 5.73
N ILE A 181 -18.57 5.42 5.85
CA ILE A 181 -17.89 5.32 7.16
C ILE A 181 -16.72 6.32 7.21
N PRO A 182 -16.82 7.42 8.00
CA PRO A 182 -15.83 8.51 8.04
C PRO A 182 -14.41 8.09 8.41
N ASP A 183 -14.28 7.19 9.40
CA ASP A 183 -12.98 6.86 10.00
C ASP A 183 -12.46 5.48 9.59
N LEU A 184 -13.07 4.87 8.55
CA LEU A 184 -12.63 3.56 8.09
C LEU A 184 -11.24 3.63 7.44
N SER A 185 -10.93 4.76 6.81
CA SER A 185 -9.68 5.04 6.10
C SER A 185 -8.43 4.94 6.97
N GLU A 186 -8.55 5.12 8.29
CA GLU A 186 -7.42 5.01 9.21
C GLU A 186 -6.93 3.56 9.36
N LYS A 187 -7.82 2.57 9.26
CA LYS A 187 -7.51 1.16 9.51
C LYS A 187 -7.68 0.23 8.31
N VAL A 188 -8.37 0.69 7.27
CA VAL A 188 -8.63 -0.07 6.04
C VAL A 188 -7.96 0.62 4.87
N LEU A 189 -7.28 -0.16 4.02
CA LEU A 189 -6.80 0.27 2.71
C LEU A 189 -7.88 -0.04 1.70
N VAL A 190 -8.52 1.02 1.18
CA VAL A 190 -9.52 0.89 0.11
C VAL A 190 -8.79 0.73 -1.21
N PHE A 191 -9.11 -0.33 -1.95
CA PHE A 191 -8.46 -0.66 -3.22
C PHE A 191 -9.45 -0.86 -4.37
N GLY A 192 -10.74 -0.64 -4.14
CA GLY A 192 -11.76 -0.71 -5.18
C GLY A 192 -13.15 -0.33 -4.70
N ARG A 193 -14.12 -0.52 -5.58
CA ARG A 193 -15.54 -0.25 -5.35
C ARG A 193 -16.42 -1.34 -5.95
N VAL A 194 -17.45 -1.76 -5.23
CA VAL A 194 -18.51 -2.62 -5.77
C VAL A 194 -19.36 -1.84 -6.76
N ILE A 195 -19.48 -2.38 -7.98
CA ILE A 195 -20.22 -1.79 -9.11
C ILE A 195 -21.47 -2.59 -9.48
N ARG A 196 -21.56 -3.86 -9.05
CA ARG A 196 -22.78 -4.68 -9.10
C ARG A 196 -22.84 -5.54 -7.84
N GLY A 197 -23.99 -5.56 -7.18
CA GLY A 197 -24.06 -6.13 -5.83
C GLY A 197 -25.46 -6.27 -5.26
N GLU A 198 -26.44 -6.72 -6.04
CA GLU A 198 -27.72 -7.19 -5.47
C GLU A 198 -27.46 -8.21 -4.34
N ASP A 199 -26.40 -9.00 -4.48
CA ASP A 199 -25.97 -9.99 -3.50
C ASP A 199 -25.33 -9.39 -2.24
N VAL A 200 -24.75 -8.18 -2.31
CA VAL A 200 -24.27 -7.46 -1.11
C VAL A 200 -25.44 -7.17 -0.18
N VAL A 201 -26.57 -6.75 -0.74
CA VAL A 201 -27.81 -6.50 0.00
C VAL A 201 -28.29 -7.78 0.68
N GLN A 202 -28.26 -8.91 -0.03
CA GLN A 202 -28.66 -10.21 0.54
C GLN A 202 -27.76 -10.66 1.70
N ILE A 203 -26.45 -10.40 1.62
CA ILE A 203 -25.50 -10.73 2.68
C ILE A 203 -25.74 -9.85 3.90
N GLU A 204 -25.96 -8.56 3.69
CA GLU A 204 -26.20 -7.58 4.75
C GLU A 204 -27.47 -7.85 5.57
N GLU A 205 -28.48 -8.48 4.95
CA GLU A 205 -29.74 -8.84 5.60
C GLU A 205 -29.71 -10.18 6.34
N VAL A 206 -28.57 -10.87 6.39
CA VAL A 206 -28.44 -12.14 7.12
C VAL A 206 -28.58 -11.92 8.62
N ASP A 207 -29.33 -12.81 9.28
CA ASP A 207 -29.44 -12.81 10.74
C ASP A 207 -28.07 -12.98 11.42
N THR A 208 -27.73 -12.06 12.30
CA THR A 208 -26.50 -12.11 13.11
C THR A 208 -26.76 -12.37 14.59
N ASP A 209 -25.72 -12.77 15.32
CA ASP A 209 -25.71 -12.81 16.78
C ASP A 209 -25.39 -11.43 17.40
N ASN A 210 -25.22 -11.38 18.73
CA ASN A 210 -24.89 -10.16 19.48
C ASN A 210 -23.50 -9.57 19.16
N HIS A 211 -22.66 -10.32 18.44
CA HIS A 211 -21.32 -9.92 18.01
C HIS A 211 -21.27 -9.65 16.50
N TYR A 212 -22.43 -9.53 15.85
CA TYR A 212 -22.59 -9.32 14.41
C TYR A 212 -22.05 -10.47 13.55
N ARG A 213 -21.98 -11.69 14.11
CA ARG A 213 -21.57 -12.89 13.38
C ARG A 213 -22.80 -13.51 12.69
N PRO A 214 -22.75 -13.82 11.39
CA PRO A 214 -23.84 -14.49 10.70
C PRO A 214 -24.21 -15.83 11.35
N LYS A 215 -25.49 -16.05 11.66
CA LYS A 215 -25.98 -17.34 12.19
C LYS A 215 -25.89 -18.45 11.15
N THR A 216 -26.08 -18.09 9.90
CA THR A 216 -25.83 -18.97 8.75
C THR A 216 -24.47 -18.61 8.18
N VAL A 217 -23.61 -19.62 8.01
CA VAL A 217 -22.28 -19.41 7.44
C VAL A 217 -22.41 -18.86 6.02
N VAL A 218 -21.78 -17.71 5.79
CA VAL A 218 -21.61 -17.13 4.47
C VAL A 218 -20.12 -17.14 4.16
N GLU A 219 -19.76 -17.66 2.99
CA GLU A 219 -18.36 -17.79 2.58
C GLU A 219 -18.15 -17.33 1.14
N ILE A 220 -16.94 -16.88 0.86
CA ILE A 220 -16.42 -16.62 -0.46
C ILE A 220 -15.94 -17.95 -1.03
N THR A 221 -16.62 -18.44 -2.07
CA THR A 221 -16.28 -19.69 -2.74
C THR A 221 -15.11 -19.51 -3.71
N GLY A 222 -14.92 -18.29 -4.22
CA GLY A 222 -13.73 -17.90 -4.96
C GLY A 222 -13.82 -16.49 -5.55
N ILE A 223 -12.71 -16.00 -6.08
CA ILE A 223 -12.63 -14.68 -6.71
C ILE A 223 -11.99 -14.81 -8.09
N THR A 224 -12.71 -14.37 -9.12
CA THR A 224 -12.21 -14.34 -10.50
C THR A 224 -11.90 -12.91 -10.90
N VAL A 225 -10.67 -12.65 -11.34
CA VAL A 225 -10.24 -11.33 -11.80
C VAL A 225 -10.32 -11.23 -13.33
N LYS A 226 -10.84 -10.12 -13.86
CA LYS A 226 -11.02 -9.86 -15.30
C LYS A 226 -10.54 -8.47 -15.68
N GLN A 227 -10.09 -8.30 -16.92
CA GLN A 227 -9.75 -6.99 -17.49
C GLN A 227 -11.00 -6.21 -17.94
N ASN A 228 -12.01 -6.92 -18.44
CA ASN A 228 -13.28 -6.36 -18.94
C ASN A 228 -14.45 -7.22 -18.44
N LEU A 229 -15.64 -6.62 -18.31
CA LEU A 229 -16.86 -7.29 -17.84
C LEU A 229 -17.57 -8.10 -18.93
#